data_AF-A0A6N8AWA2-F1
#
_entry.id   AF-A0A6N8AWA2-F1
#
_cell.length_a   1.000
_cell.length_b   1.000
_cell.length_c   1.000
_cell.angle_alpha   90.00
_cell.angle_beta   90.00
_cell.angle_gamma   90.00
#
_symmetry.space_group_name_H-M   'P 1'
#
loop_
_entity.id
_entity.type
_entity.pdbx_description
1 polymer ?
#
loop_
_entity_poly.entity_id
_entity_poly.type
_entity_poly.pdbx_seq_one_letter_code
_entity_poly.pdbx_strand_id
1 'polypeptide(L)'
;MADDIKVDELVDQLRESYASSIRIAEPGIPAHAALQLADTLVAVQMEVLAGKRVSYRAKAPIDGDSITEDWRRGKPLQEIMRDHGCSRAAAYKYHPSKMQRRA
;
A
#
# COMPACT_ATOMS: atom_id res chain seq x y z
N MET A 1 -8.53 -1.86 -2.27
CA MET A 1 -7.46 -1.29 -3.12
C MET A 1 -6.34 -0.89 -2.18
N ALA A 2 -5.07 -0.95 -2.58
CA ALA A 2 -4.06 -0.26 -1.78
C ALA A 2 -4.27 1.21 -2.15
N ASP A 3 -4.61 2.05 -1.18
CA ASP A 3 -4.73 3.48 -1.43
C ASP A 3 -3.35 4.00 -1.79
N ASP A 4 -3.24 4.73 -2.90
CA ASP A 4 -2.00 5.36 -3.32
C ASP A 4 -1.73 6.52 -2.36
N ILE A 5 -1.02 6.24 -1.27
CA ILE A 5 -0.62 7.25 -0.28
C ILE A 5 0.61 7.97 -0.81
N LYS A 6 0.59 9.31 -0.78
CA LYS A 6 1.74 10.12 -1.16
C LYS A 6 2.84 9.94 -0.11
N VAL A 7 4.09 9.83 -0.56
CA VAL A 7 5.24 9.64 0.35
C VAL A 7 5.33 10.75 1.39
N ASP A 8 5.02 11.99 1.02
CA ASP A 8 5.03 13.13 1.94
C ASP A 8 4.03 12.96 3.10
N GLU A 9 2.85 12.38 2.83
CA GLU A 9 1.82 12.12 3.85
C GLU A 9 2.28 11.03 4.85
N LEU A 10 3.08 10.06 4.39
CA LEU A 10 3.68 9.05 5.28
C LEU A 10 4.78 9.65 6.16
N VAL A 11 5.56 10.58 5.61
CA VAL A 11 6.61 11.28 6.35
C VAL A 11 6.01 12.15 7.46
N ASP A 12 4.94 12.87 7.16
CA ASP A 12 4.23 13.69 8.15
C ASP A 12 3.60 12.83 9.26
N GLN A 13 2.97 11.70 8.92
CA GLN A 13 2.44 10.76 9.90
C GLN A 13 3.55 10.19 10.81
N LEU A 14 4.72 9.88 10.25
CA LEU A 14 5.86 9.38 11.01
C LEU A 14 6.39 10.44 11.98
N ARG A 15 6.48 11.69 11.51
CA ARG A 15 6.87 12.85 12.32
C ARG A 15 5.93 13.06 13.50
N GLU A 16 4.62 13.07 13.25
CA GLU A 16 3.61 13.23 14.30
C GLU A 16 3.68 12.09 15.33
N SER A 17 3.88 10.86 14.87
CA SER A 17 4.06 9.69 15.74
C SER A 17 5.27 9.86 16.65
N TYR A 18 6.44 10.26 16.13
CA TYR A 18 7.63 10.50 16.94
C TYR A 18 7.44 11.65 17.93
N ALA A 19 6.85 12.77 17.51
CA ALA A 19 6.59 13.90 18.40
C ALA A 19 5.66 13.52 19.56
N SER A 20 4.63 12.71 19.29
CA SER A 20 3.74 12.16 20.31
C SER A 20 4.48 11.25 21.29
N SER A 21 5.26 10.30 20.79
CA SER A 21 6.05 9.39 21.62
C SER A 21 7.09 10.11 22.49
N ILE A 22 7.76 11.14 21.96
CA ILE A 22 8.72 11.96 22.70
C ILE A 22 8.04 12.67 23.86
N ARG A 23 6.86 13.26 23.65
CA ARG A 23 6.12 13.95 24.70
C ARG A 23 5.56 13.02 25.77
N ILE A 24 5.29 11.76 25.43
CA ILE A 24 4.91 10.73 26.40
C ILE A 24 6.12 10.32 27.24
N ALA A 25 7.28 10.10 26.60
CA ALA A 25 8.50 9.68 27.27
C ALA A 25 9.11 10.80 28.15
N GLU A 26 9.05 12.05 27.68
CA GLU A 26 9.50 13.24 28.40
C GLU A 26 8.43 14.34 28.40
N PRO A 27 7.52 14.32 29.41
CA PRO A 27 6.44 15.30 29.52
C PRO A 27 6.89 16.76 29.70
N GLY A 28 8.15 16.96 30.11
CA GLY A 28 8.73 18.29 30.34
C GLY A 28 9.23 18.99 29.06
N ILE A 29 9.29 18.29 27.93
CA ILE A 29 9.74 18.88 26.67
C ILE A 29 8.64 19.76 26.05
N PRO A 30 8.96 21.01 25.67
CA PRO A 30 8.04 21.86 24.92
C PRO A 30 7.63 21.22 23.58
N ALA A 31 6.38 21.39 23.16
CA ALA A 31 5.85 20.77 21.94
C ALA A 31 6.66 21.09 20.67
N HIS A 32 7.20 22.30 20.56
CA HIS A 32 8.05 22.69 19.44
C HIS A 32 9.39 21.94 19.43
N ALA A 33 10.02 21.75 20.59
CA ALA A 33 11.27 21.01 20.70
C ALA A 33 11.06 19.52 20.39
N ALA A 34 9.92 18.95 20.78
CA ALA A 34 9.54 17.59 20.38
C ALA A 34 9.39 17.44 18.86
N LEU A 35 8.83 18.44 18.16
CA LEU A 35 8.72 18.43 16.71
C LEU A 35 10.10 18.52 16.02
N GLN A 36 11.02 19.35 16.53
CA GLN A 36 12.39 19.44 15.99
C GLN A 36 13.16 18.12 16.17
N LEU A 37 13.00 17.45 17.31
CA LEU A 37 13.57 16.14 17.55
C LEU A 37 12.94 15.08 16.62
N ALA A 38 11.62 15.12 16.43
CA ALA A 38 10.93 14.26 15.48
C ALA A 38 11.45 14.46 14.04
N ASP A 39 11.66 15.70 13.60
CA ASP A 39 12.24 16.01 12.28
C ASP A 39 13.61 15.37 12.10
N THR A 40 14.44 15.45 13.15
CA THR A 40 15.79 14.86 13.15
C THR A 40 15.72 13.33 13.07
N LEU A 41 14.80 12.70 13.81
CA LEU A 41 14.59 11.25 13.77
C LEU A 41 14.07 10.77 12.41
N VAL A 42 13.14 11.52 11.81
CA VAL A 42 12.66 11.24 10.45
C VAL A 42 13.80 11.30 9.44
N ALA A 43 14.67 12.33 9.50
CA ALA A 43 15.81 12.45 8.61
C ALA A 43 16.76 11.23 8.73
N VAL A 44 17.13 10.85 9.96
CA VAL A 44 17.98 9.66 10.19
C VAL A 44 17.30 8.38 9.69
N GLN A 45 16.00 8.23 9.93
CA GLN A 45 15.24 7.06 9.47
C GLN A 45 15.24 7.00 7.93
N MET A 46 15.08 8.12 7.24
CA MET A 46 15.15 8.20 5.79
C MET A 46 16.55 7.85 5.27
N GLU A 47 17.62 8.28 5.93
CA GLU A 47 19.00 7.88 5.59
C GLU A 47 19.25 6.39 5.80
N VAL A 48 18.76 5.81 6.91
CA VAL A 48 18.87 4.37 7.19
C VAL A 48 18.11 3.53 6.16
N LEU A 49 17.00 4.05 5.65
CA LEU A 49 16.19 3.41 4.60
C LEU A 49 16.71 3.71 3.19
N ALA A 50 17.59 4.71 3.02
CA ALA A 50 18.16 5.06 1.73
C ALA A 50 18.91 3.87 1.12
N GLY A 51 18.55 3.52 -0.11
CA GLY A 51 19.13 2.38 -0.83
C GLY A 51 18.59 1.00 -0.43
N LYS A 52 17.70 0.90 0.58
CA LYS A 52 17.04 -0.36 0.91
C LYS A 52 15.90 -0.63 -0.07
N ARG A 53 15.85 -1.85 -0.61
CA ARG A 53 14.74 -2.30 -1.45
C ARG A 53 13.51 -2.57 -0.58
N VAL A 54 12.41 -1.87 -0.86
CA VAL A 54 11.11 -2.16 -0.25
C VAL A 54 10.56 -3.45 -0.87
N SER A 55 10.65 -4.56 -0.15
CA SER A 55 9.96 -5.79 -0.54
C SER A 55 8.49 -5.66 -0.12
N TYR A 56 7.63 -5.18 -1.02
CA TYR A 56 6.21 -5.44 -0.85
C TYR A 56 6.01 -6.95 -0.84
N ARG A 57 5.25 -7.47 0.14
CA ARG A 57 4.81 -8.87 0.10
C ARG A 57 4.10 -9.05 -1.23
N ALA A 58 4.70 -9.78 -2.17
CA ALA A 58 4.09 -10.04 -3.46
C ALA A 58 2.72 -10.65 -3.17
N LYS A 59 1.64 -10.05 -3.70
CA LYS A 59 0.32 -10.68 -3.62
C LYS A 59 0.46 -12.07 -4.23
N ALA A 60 -0.23 -13.05 -3.64
CA ALA A 60 -0.24 -14.40 -4.17
C ALA A 60 -0.48 -14.36 -5.70
N PRO A 61 0.26 -15.16 -6.48
CA PRO A 61 0.10 -15.18 -7.93
C PRO A 61 -1.37 -15.46 -8.27
N ILE A 62 -1.97 -14.57 -9.05
CA ILE A 62 -3.37 -14.71 -9.49
C ILE A 62 -3.37 -15.60 -10.72
N ASP A 63 -4.14 -16.68 -10.68
CA ASP A 63 -4.41 -17.52 -11.84
C ASP A 63 -5.37 -16.81 -12.81
N GLY A 64 -4.78 -16.16 -13.82
CA GLY A 64 -5.53 -15.41 -14.83
C GLY A 64 -6.36 -16.30 -15.76
N ASP A 65 -5.95 -17.55 -15.97
CA ASP A 65 -6.65 -18.47 -16.87
C ASP A 65 -7.95 -18.94 -16.23
N SER A 66 -7.92 -19.26 -14.94
CA SER A 66 -9.13 -19.59 -14.18
C SER A 66 -10.12 -18.43 -14.10
N ILE A 67 -9.66 -17.18 -13.93
CA ILE A 67 -10.53 -15.98 -13.97
C ILE A 67 -11.16 -15.83 -15.36
N THR A 68 -10.37 -16.04 -16.42
CA THR A 68 -10.85 -15.92 -17.81
C THR A 68 -11.94 -16.95 -18.10
N GLU A 69 -11.78 -18.17 -17.60
CA GLU A 69 -12.76 -19.25 -17.76
C GLU A 69 -14.05 -18.98 -16.97
N ASP A 70 -13.95 -18.45 -15.75
CA ASP A 70 -15.12 -18.04 -14.98
C ASP A 70 -15.92 -16.92 -15.65
N TRP A 71 -15.24 -15.98 -16.32
CA TRP A 71 -15.89 -15.00 -17.18
C TRP A 71 -16.63 -15.64 -18.35
N ARG A 72 -16.03 -16.63 -19.03
CA ARG A 72 -16.68 -17.35 -20.14
C ARG A 72 -17.91 -18.14 -19.69
N ARG A 73 -17.88 -18.65 -18.46
CA ARG A 73 -19.02 -19.32 -17.81
C ARG A 73 -20.13 -18.37 -17.37
N GLY A 74 -19.94 -17.06 -17.56
CA GLY A 74 -20.94 -16.04 -17.22
C GLY A 74 -21.05 -15.75 -15.73
N LYS A 75 -20.04 -16.12 -14.92
CA LYS A 75 -20.06 -15.79 -13.49
C LYS A 75 -20.10 -14.27 -13.29
N PRO A 76 -20.86 -13.76 -12.30
CA PRO A 76 -20.87 -12.35 -11.98
C PRO A 76 -19.54 -11.92 -11.36
N LEU A 77 -19.16 -10.66 -11.61
CA LEU A 77 -17.91 -10.06 -11.14
C LEU A 77 -17.65 -10.26 -9.64
N GLN A 78 -18.68 -10.12 -8.80
CA GLN A 78 -18.55 -10.26 -7.35
C GLN A 78 -18.15 -11.68 -6.94
N GLU A 79 -18.65 -12.70 -7.63
CA GLU A 79 -18.28 -14.09 -7.40
C GLU A 79 -16.84 -14.35 -7.85
N ILE A 80 -16.44 -13.85 -9.01
CA ILE A 80 -15.05 -13.96 -9.50
C ILE A 80 -14.07 -13.29 -8.53
N MET A 81 -14.41 -12.11 -8.01
CA MET A 81 -13.57 -11.42 -7.03
C MET A 81 -13.45 -12.20 -5.71
N ARG A 82 -14.53 -12.83 -5.26
CA ARG A 82 -14.56 -13.64 -4.05
C ARG A 82 -13.77 -14.93 -4.21
N ASP A 83 -14.03 -15.68 -5.28
CA ASP A 83 -13.44 -17.00 -5.53
C ASP A 83 -11.91 -16.89 -5.77
N HIS A 84 -11.46 -15.81 -6.43
CA HIS A 84 -10.05 -15.59 -6.77
C HIS A 84 -9.33 -14.57 -5.87
N GLY A 85 -10.00 -14.06 -4.83
CA GLY A 85 -9.42 -13.09 -3.89
C GLY A 85 -8.82 -11.84 -4.56
N CYS A 86 -9.39 -11.40 -5.68
CA CYS A 86 -8.79 -10.38 -6.54
C CYS A 86 -9.58 -9.07 -6.54
N SER A 87 -8.91 -7.96 -6.86
CA SER A 87 -9.58 -6.66 -7.00
C SER A 87 -10.40 -6.60 -8.29
N ARG A 88 -11.40 -5.71 -8.35
CA ARG A 88 -12.19 -5.43 -9.56
C ARG A 88 -11.31 -5.15 -10.78
N ALA A 89 -10.27 -4.33 -10.63
CA ALA A 89 -9.35 -4.02 -11.71
C ALA A 89 -8.59 -5.26 -12.20
N ALA A 90 -8.18 -6.13 -11.28
CA ALA A 90 -7.54 -7.41 -11.62
C ALA A 90 -8.53 -8.35 -12.35
N ALA A 91 -9.76 -8.51 -11.87
CA ALA A 91 -10.77 -9.34 -12.52
C ALA A 91 -11.05 -8.88 -13.97
N TYR A 92 -11.17 -7.57 -14.21
CA TYR A 92 -11.38 -7.03 -15.56
C TYR A 92 -10.16 -7.11 -16.47
N LYS A 93 -8.94 -7.15 -15.92
CA LYS A 93 -7.72 -7.34 -16.71
C LYS A 93 -7.75 -8.66 -17.48
N TYR A 94 -8.33 -9.69 -16.88
CA TYR A 94 -8.47 -11.04 -17.44
C TYR A 94 -9.85 -11.27 -18.09
N HIS A 95 -10.62 -10.21 -18.32
CA HIS A 95 -11.90 -10.35 -19.02
C HIS A 95 -11.64 -10.69 -20.50
N PRO A 96 -12.35 -11.68 -21.11
CA PRO A 96 -12.12 -12.11 -22.50
C PRO A 96 -12.12 -10.97 -23.53
N SER A 97 -13.02 -9.99 -23.36
CA SER A 97 -13.10 -8.81 -24.25
C SER A 97 -11.94 -7.82 -24.11
N LYS A 98 -11.21 -7.84 -22.99
CA LYS A 98 -10.02 -7.00 -22.77
C LYS A 98 -8.75 -7.65 -23.27
N MET A 99 -8.70 -8.99 -23.30
CA MET A 99 -7.59 -9.74 -23.90
C MET A 99 -7.54 -9.61 -25.42
N GLN A 100 -8.69 -9.56 -26.11
CA GLN A 100 -8.74 -9.38 -27.57
C GLN A 100 -8.12 -8.07 -28.08
N ARG A 101 -7.94 -7.06 -27.20
CA ARG A 101 -7.30 -5.78 -27.55
C ARG A 101 -5.77 -5.79 -27.50
N ARG A 102 -5.16 -6.90 -27.07
CA ARG A 102 -3.70 -7.05 -26.92
C ARG A 102 -3.08 -8.08 -27.87
N ALA A 103 -3.90 -8.75 -28.70
CA ALA A 103 -3.44 -9.55 -29.83
C ALA A 103 -3.38 -8.66 -31.08
#